data_AF-A0A1Y4G9Y1-F1
#
_entry.id   AF-A0A1Y4G9Y1-F1
#
_cell.length_a   1.000
_cell.length_b   1.000
_cell.length_c   1.000
_cell.angle_alpha   90.00
_cell.angle_beta   90.00
_cell.angle_gamma   90.00
#
_symmetry.space_group_name_H-M   'P 1'
#
loop_
_entity.id
_entity.type
_entity.pdbx_description
1 polymer ?
#
loop_
_entity_poly.entity_id
_entity_poly.type
_entity_poly.pdbx_seq_one_letter_code
_entity_poly.pdbx_strand_id
1 'polypeptide(L)'
;MPHDLTAQDVKRIREKYGLTQQGFARLLGLGEASVVRYENGQKPSKANANLIRAADDPAFMKGCLERDGELLSAGQREKTEKIVYALVSFDEDGGIMDINEMYEITLQQEVLIEQIADLAGKVSNLLIAARDNGDAIAEAIYEDVLKQLALIRPNIIRRENSNAPKLSEIRGQIACLKSIAERREAKAA
;
A
#
# COMPACT_ATOMS: atom_id res chain seq x y z
N MET A 1 22.74 -23.91 -18.90
CA MET A 1 22.59 -25.16 -18.11
C MET A 1 21.60 -24.90 -17.01
N PRO A 2 20.60 -25.76 -16.74
CA PRO A 2 19.81 -25.61 -15.53
C PRO A 2 20.75 -25.82 -14.35
N HIS A 3 20.88 -24.82 -13.48
CA HIS A 3 21.63 -24.95 -12.25
C HIS A 3 20.98 -26.06 -11.41
N ASP A 4 21.79 -27.02 -10.95
CA ASP A 4 21.32 -28.05 -10.04
C ASP A 4 20.89 -27.36 -8.73
N LEU A 5 19.68 -27.68 -8.25
CA LEU A 5 19.14 -27.09 -7.03
C LEU A 5 19.95 -27.63 -5.83
N THR A 6 20.73 -26.76 -5.19
CA THR A 6 21.57 -27.15 -4.04
C THR A 6 20.80 -27.09 -2.73
N ALA A 7 21.33 -27.73 -1.69
CA ALA A 7 20.77 -27.65 -0.33
C ALA A 7 20.66 -26.20 0.18
N GLN A 8 21.66 -25.38 -0.15
CA GLN A 8 21.69 -23.96 0.20
C GLN A 8 20.61 -23.18 -0.55
N ASP A 9 20.33 -23.52 -1.81
CA ASP A 9 19.25 -22.89 -2.57
C ASP A 9 17.87 -23.20 -1.96
N VAL A 10 17.62 -24.45 -1.58
CA VAL A 10 16.36 -24.83 -0.91
C VAL A 10 16.17 -24.01 0.37
N LYS A 11 17.22 -23.92 1.19
CA LYS A 11 17.20 -23.15 2.44
C LYS A 11 16.99 -21.67 2.18
N ARG A 12 17.72 -21.08 1.21
CA ARG A 12 17.61 -19.68 0.81
C ARG A 12 16.19 -19.33 0.36
N ILE A 13 15.61 -20.15 -0.53
CA ILE A 13 14.26 -19.94 -1.07
C ILE A 13 13.23 -20.02 0.06
N ARG A 14 13.36 -20.96 1.00
CA ARG A 14 12.47 -21.02 2.16
C ARG A 14 12.59 -19.77 3.05
N GLU A 15 13.82 -19.41 3.41
CA GLU A 15 14.10 -18.33 4.35
C GLU A 15 13.75 -16.95 3.78
N LYS A 16 13.77 -16.81 2.45
CA LYS A 16 13.24 -15.65 1.71
C LYS A 16 11.83 -15.26 2.16
N TYR A 17 10.99 -16.22 2.55
CA TYR A 17 9.61 -16.00 2.98
C TYR A 17 9.41 -16.12 4.51
N GLY A 18 10.50 -16.20 5.27
CA GLY A 18 10.46 -16.34 6.73
C GLY A 18 9.82 -17.65 7.21
N LEU A 19 9.75 -18.67 6.35
CA LEU A 19 9.07 -19.92 6.63
C LEU A 19 9.98 -20.88 7.42
N THR A 20 9.40 -21.59 8.38
CA THR A 20 9.98 -22.83 8.94
C THR A 20 10.01 -23.94 7.88
N GLN A 21 10.85 -24.96 8.04
CA GLN A 21 10.86 -26.13 7.14
C GLN A 21 9.47 -26.79 7.02
N GLN A 22 8.75 -26.89 8.14
CA GLN A 22 7.37 -27.39 8.20
C GLN A 22 6.41 -26.53 7.36
N GLY A 23 6.35 -25.22 7.63
CA GLY A 23 5.50 -24.30 6.86
C GLY A 23 5.80 -24.29 5.36
N PHE A 24 7.08 -24.37 4.96
CA PHE A 24 7.46 -24.45 3.54
C PHE A 24 7.00 -25.77 2.91
N ALA A 25 7.13 -26.88 3.64
CA ALA A 25 6.64 -28.17 3.18
C ALA A 25 5.12 -28.15 2.98
N ARG A 26 4.38 -27.62 3.95
CA ARG A 26 2.91 -27.52 3.90
C ARG A 26 2.43 -26.68 2.72
N LEU A 27 2.98 -25.48 2.51
CA LEU A 27 2.58 -24.62 1.40
C LEU A 27 2.88 -25.21 0.01
N LEU A 28 3.92 -26.03 -0.11
CA LEU A 28 4.29 -26.67 -1.37
C LEU A 28 3.69 -28.07 -1.54
N GLY A 29 2.91 -28.57 -0.57
CA GLY A 29 2.39 -29.94 -0.58
C GLY A 29 3.48 -31.02 -0.49
N LEU A 30 4.65 -30.69 0.09
CA LEU A 30 5.76 -31.60 0.29
C LEU A 30 5.70 -32.25 1.67
N GLY A 31 6.30 -33.45 1.81
CA GLY A 31 6.53 -34.04 3.12
C GLY A 31 7.59 -33.25 3.90
N GLU A 32 7.33 -32.96 5.18
CA GLU A 32 8.24 -32.18 6.05
C GLU A 32 9.64 -32.81 6.11
N ALA A 33 9.71 -34.13 6.31
CA ALA A 33 10.97 -34.87 6.31
C ALA A 33 11.73 -34.77 4.97
N SER A 34 11.02 -34.58 3.86
CA SER A 34 11.66 -34.38 2.56
C SER A 34 12.36 -33.02 2.49
N VAL A 35 11.72 -31.94 2.95
CA VAL A 35 12.35 -30.60 3.00
C VAL A 35 13.60 -30.61 3.87
N VAL A 36 13.54 -31.24 5.06
CA VAL A 36 14.71 -31.38 5.95
C VAL A 36 15.87 -32.08 5.24
N ARG A 37 15.59 -33.19 4.52
CA ARG A 37 16.64 -33.92 3.82
C ARG A 37 17.22 -33.12 2.64
N TYR A 38 16.38 -32.35 1.94
CA TYR A 38 16.83 -31.51 0.82
C TYR A 38 17.76 -30.40 1.29
N GLU A 39 17.45 -29.73 2.42
CA GLU A 39 18.33 -28.74 3.04
C GLU A 39 19.63 -29.34 3.62
N ASN A 40 19.70 -30.66 3.75
CA ASN A 40 20.90 -31.39 4.15
C ASN A 40 21.64 -32.07 2.98
N GLY A 41 21.28 -31.76 1.72
CA GLY A 41 22.00 -32.22 0.54
C GLY A 41 21.43 -33.45 -0.16
N GLN A 42 20.31 -34.03 0.31
CA GLN A 42 19.64 -35.06 -0.47
C GLN A 42 19.05 -34.45 -1.74
N LYS A 43 19.33 -35.07 -2.89
CA LYS A 43 18.78 -34.63 -4.18
C LYS A 43 17.25 -34.83 -4.24
N PRO A 44 16.45 -33.78 -4.50
CA PRO A 44 15.01 -33.91 -4.70
C PRO A 44 14.67 -34.67 -6.00
N SER A 45 13.44 -35.19 -6.08
CA SER A 45 12.90 -35.64 -7.36
C SER A 45 12.79 -34.46 -8.33
N LYS A 46 12.73 -34.73 -9.64
CA LYS A 46 12.56 -33.68 -10.66
C LYS A 46 11.32 -32.81 -10.39
N ALA A 47 10.21 -33.43 -10.00
CA ALA A 47 8.97 -32.73 -9.65
C ALA A 47 9.16 -31.80 -8.44
N ASN A 48 9.76 -32.31 -7.35
CA ASN A 48 9.97 -31.53 -6.13
C ASN A 48 10.98 -30.40 -6.36
N ALA A 49 12.04 -30.64 -7.13
CA ALA A 49 13.00 -29.62 -7.50
C ALA A 49 12.35 -28.49 -8.31
N ASN A 50 11.42 -28.80 -9.22
CA ASN A 50 10.69 -27.79 -9.98
C ASN A 50 9.74 -26.97 -9.11
N LEU A 51 9.04 -27.61 -8.15
CA LEU A 51 8.21 -26.91 -7.18
C LEU A 51 9.02 -25.95 -6.30
N ILE A 52 10.18 -26.40 -5.81
CA ILE A 52 11.07 -25.54 -5.01
C ILE A 52 11.62 -24.38 -5.85
N ARG A 53 11.95 -24.59 -7.13
CA ARG A 53 12.38 -23.50 -8.02
C ARG A 53 11.25 -22.52 -8.29
N ALA A 54 10.04 -23.01 -8.52
CA ALA A 54 8.86 -22.16 -8.69
C ALA A 54 8.60 -21.33 -7.42
N ALA A 55 8.88 -21.89 -6.24
CA ALA A 55 8.80 -21.16 -4.98
C ALA A 55 9.80 -20.01 -4.85
N ASP A 56 10.83 -19.90 -5.70
CA ASP A 56 11.66 -18.69 -5.74
C ASP A 56 10.94 -17.52 -6.42
N ASP A 57 9.84 -17.75 -7.14
CA ASP A 57 8.95 -16.71 -7.64
C ASP A 57 7.94 -16.30 -6.54
N PRO A 58 7.99 -15.05 -6.04
CA PRO A 58 7.03 -14.55 -5.06
C PRO A 58 5.56 -14.65 -5.50
N ALA A 59 5.25 -14.52 -6.80
CA ALA A 59 3.88 -14.61 -7.30
C ALA A 59 3.34 -16.04 -7.17
N PHE A 60 4.19 -17.04 -7.43
CA PHE A 60 3.86 -18.44 -7.17
C PHE A 60 3.62 -18.70 -5.68
N MET A 61 4.46 -18.14 -4.81
CA MET A 61 4.28 -18.26 -3.35
C MET A 61 3.04 -17.57 -2.83
N LYS A 62 2.62 -16.44 -3.44
CA LYS A 62 1.34 -15.79 -3.15
C LYS A 62 0.17 -16.74 -3.45
N GLY A 63 0.17 -17.38 -4.61
CA GLY A 63 -0.86 -18.37 -4.95
C GLY A 63 -0.88 -19.58 -4.01
N CYS A 64 0.29 -20.00 -3.48
CA CYS A 64 0.35 -21.05 -2.47
C CYS A 64 -0.25 -20.61 -1.12
N LEU A 65 -0.01 -19.37 -0.69
CA LEU A 65 -0.59 -18.82 0.53
C LEU A 65 -2.12 -18.65 0.42
N GLU A 66 -2.62 -18.22 -0.73
CA GLU A 66 -4.06 -18.08 -0.96
C GLU A 66 -4.79 -19.42 -0.88
N ARG A 67 -4.15 -20.50 -1.33
CA ARG A 67 -4.73 -21.85 -1.32
C ARG A 67 -4.56 -22.57 0.02
N ASP A 68 -3.34 -22.54 0.56
CA ASP A 68 -2.92 -23.44 1.65
C ASP A 68 -2.43 -22.67 2.90
N GLY A 69 -2.60 -21.34 2.95
CA GLY A 69 -2.12 -20.49 4.05
C GLY A 69 -2.73 -20.84 5.41
N GLU A 70 -3.94 -21.41 5.44
CA GLU A 70 -4.60 -21.90 6.66
C GLU A 70 -3.86 -23.08 7.33
N LEU A 71 -2.98 -23.76 6.59
CA LEU A 71 -2.14 -24.83 7.14
C LEU A 71 -0.97 -24.31 7.99
N LEU A 72 -0.74 -22.99 7.97
CA LEU A 72 0.26 -22.32 8.81
C LEU A 72 -0.37 -21.86 10.13
N SER A 73 0.47 -21.71 11.16
CA SER A 73 0.04 -20.99 12.36
C SER A 73 -0.26 -19.52 12.03
N ALA A 74 -1.21 -18.90 12.74
CA ALA A 74 -1.62 -17.52 12.48
C ALA A 74 -0.42 -16.54 12.42
N GLY A 75 0.49 -16.62 13.38
CA GLY A 75 1.67 -15.73 13.42
C GLY A 75 2.67 -15.99 12.29
N GLN A 76 2.84 -17.25 11.87
CA GLN A 76 3.71 -17.58 10.74
C GLN A 76 3.07 -17.15 9.42
N ARG A 77 1.77 -17.38 9.27
CA ARG A 77 0.99 -16.94 8.10
C ARG A 77 1.09 -15.43 7.92
N GLU A 78 0.79 -14.66 8.96
CA GLU A 78 0.82 -13.20 8.92
C GLU A 78 2.22 -12.69 8.52
N LYS A 79 3.28 -13.26 9.11
CA LYS A 79 4.66 -12.90 8.76
C LYS A 79 4.98 -13.22 7.30
N THR A 80 4.61 -14.40 6.83
CA THR A 80 4.91 -14.85 5.47
C THR A 80 4.08 -14.09 4.42
N GLU A 81 2.81 -13.78 4.71
CA GLU A 81 1.97 -12.92 3.86
C GLU A 81 2.57 -11.52 3.69
N LYS A 82 3.06 -10.91 4.78
CA LYS A 82 3.77 -9.62 4.71
C LYS A 82 5.01 -9.69 3.81
N ILE A 83 5.81 -10.76 3.93
CA ILE A 83 7.04 -10.94 3.13
C ILE A 83 6.72 -11.19 1.66
N VAL A 84 5.79 -12.10 1.37
CA VAL A 84 5.36 -12.39 -0.01
C VAL A 84 4.73 -11.16 -0.63
N TYR A 85 3.90 -10.43 0.11
CA TYR A 85 3.35 -9.16 -0.36
C TYR A 85 4.50 -8.24 -0.81
N ALA A 86 5.48 -7.96 0.06
CA ALA A 86 6.56 -7.03 -0.27
C ALA A 86 7.33 -7.46 -1.54
N LEU A 87 7.58 -8.75 -1.69
CA LEU A 87 8.28 -9.30 -2.85
C LEU A 87 7.43 -9.32 -4.13
N VAL A 88 6.10 -9.36 -4.01
CA VAL A 88 5.12 -9.21 -5.10
C VAL A 88 4.75 -7.73 -5.26
N SER A 89 5.51 -6.78 -4.71
CA SER A 89 5.16 -5.36 -4.76
C SER A 89 6.21 -4.32 -5.30
N PHE A 90 7.35 -4.72 -5.89
CA PHE A 90 8.24 -3.84 -6.69
C PHE A 90 8.71 -4.32 -8.10
N ASP A 91 7.87 -4.58 -9.12
CA ASP A 91 8.34 -4.85 -10.51
C ASP A 91 7.70 -3.83 -11.48
N GLU A 92 8.49 -2.93 -12.08
CA GLU A 92 7.97 -1.73 -12.78
C GLU A 92 7.54 -1.91 -14.25
N ASP A 93 7.51 -3.11 -14.85
CA ASP A 93 7.14 -3.30 -16.29
C ASP A 93 5.82 -4.06 -16.52
N GLY A 94 4.98 -4.13 -15.49
CA GLY A 94 3.89 -5.10 -15.40
C GLY A 94 3.97 -5.84 -14.08
N GLY A 95 4.29 -5.11 -13.02
CA GLY A 95 4.40 -5.68 -11.70
C GLY A 95 3.75 -4.81 -10.63
N ILE A 96 3.22 -5.53 -9.64
CA ILE A 96 3.87 -5.62 -8.35
C ILE A 96 4.13 -4.19 -7.75
N MET A 97 3.15 -3.67 -6.96
CA MET A 97 3.01 -2.31 -6.35
C MET A 97 3.00 -2.33 -4.79
N ASP A 98 3.94 -1.62 -4.12
CA ASP A 98 4.41 -1.76 -2.70
C ASP A 98 3.33 -1.59 -1.62
N ILE A 99 3.49 -2.25 -0.47
CA ILE A 99 2.65 -2.10 0.73
C ILE A 99 2.97 -0.73 1.28
N ASN A 100 4.24 -0.31 1.32
CA ASN A 100 4.56 1.03 1.79
C ASN A 100 4.03 2.07 0.83
N GLU A 101 4.05 1.85 -0.48
CA GLU A 101 3.42 2.78 -1.42
C GLU A 101 1.88 2.83 -1.24
N MET A 102 1.21 1.68 -1.04
CA MET A 102 -0.24 1.64 -0.77
C MET A 102 -0.59 2.27 0.60
N TYR A 103 0.18 1.99 1.64
CA TYR A 103 0.04 2.58 2.98
C TYR A 103 0.39 4.07 2.97
N GLU A 104 1.39 4.50 2.19
CA GLU A 104 1.74 5.91 2.01
C GLU A 104 0.68 6.65 1.21
N ILE A 105 0.13 6.04 0.16
CA ILE A 105 -0.99 6.59 -0.61
C ILE A 105 -2.20 6.75 0.31
N THR A 106 -2.57 5.72 1.09
CA THR A 106 -3.71 5.80 2.01
C THR A 106 -3.45 6.79 3.15
N LEU A 107 -2.25 6.82 3.72
CA LEU A 107 -1.86 7.82 4.72
C LEU A 107 -1.90 9.24 4.15
N GLN A 108 -1.40 9.45 2.93
CA GLN A 108 -1.48 10.74 2.25
C GLN A 108 -2.93 11.13 1.97
N GLN A 109 -3.79 10.19 1.60
CA GLN A 109 -5.23 10.43 1.43
C GLN A 109 -5.87 10.86 2.74
N GLU A 110 -5.60 10.17 3.85
CA GLU A 110 -6.08 10.54 5.19
C GLU A 110 -5.60 11.93 5.60
N VAL A 111 -4.31 12.23 5.42
CA VAL A 111 -3.74 13.56 5.71
C VAL A 111 -4.43 14.65 4.87
N LEU A 112 -4.66 14.41 3.58
CA LEU A 112 -5.35 15.38 2.72
C LEU A 112 -6.81 15.58 3.13
N ILE A 113 -7.51 14.51 3.53
CA ILE A 113 -8.89 14.59 4.03
C ILE A 113 -8.95 15.44 5.30
N GLU A 114 -8.01 15.23 6.23
CA GLU A 114 -7.93 16.00 7.48
C GLU A 114 -7.60 17.47 7.20
N GLN A 115 -6.66 17.74 6.28
CA GLN A 115 -6.35 19.12 5.84
C GLN A 115 -7.56 19.83 5.23
N ILE A 116 -8.37 19.13 4.43
CA ILE A 116 -9.63 19.67 3.91
C ILE A 116 -10.60 19.98 5.05
N ALA A 117 -10.75 19.08 6.02
CA ALA A 117 -11.67 19.27 7.13
C ALA A 117 -11.29 20.47 8.00
N ASP A 118 -10.01 20.59 8.38
CA ASP A 118 -9.48 21.73 9.13
C ASP A 118 -9.67 23.05 8.37
N LEU A 119 -9.31 23.08 7.08
CA LEU A 119 -9.48 24.28 6.26
C LEU A 119 -10.96 24.65 6.08
N ALA A 120 -11.84 23.67 5.85
CA ALA A 120 -13.28 23.91 5.73
C ALA A 120 -13.87 24.47 7.03
N GLY A 121 -13.42 23.99 8.20
CA GLY A 121 -13.82 24.53 9.50
C GLY A 121 -13.41 26.00 9.65
N LYS A 122 -12.16 26.33 9.34
CA LYS A 122 -11.65 27.72 9.37
C LYS A 122 -12.41 28.64 8.43
N VAL A 123 -12.58 28.23 7.18
CA VAL A 123 -13.29 29.03 6.17
C VAL A 123 -14.77 29.19 6.51
N SER A 124 -15.40 28.19 7.14
CA SER A 124 -16.78 28.31 7.61
C SER A 124 -16.93 29.38 8.70
N ASN A 125 -15.98 29.47 9.62
CA ASN A 125 -15.98 30.54 10.64
C ASN A 125 -15.77 31.92 10.01
N LEU A 126 -14.86 32.03 9.04
CA LEU A 126 -14.63 33.27 8.29
C LEU A 126 -15.86 33.70 7.48
N LEU A 127 -16.58 32.75 6.90
CA LEU A 127 -17.84 32.99 6.19
C LEU A 127 -18.92 33.56 7.13
N ILE A 128 -19.05 33.00 8.34
CA ILE A 128 -19.99 33.52 9.34
C ILE A 128 -19.62 34.97 9.70
N ALA A 129 -18.35 35.24 10.00
CA ALA A 129 -17.90 36.60 10.32
C ALA A 129 -18.11 37.58 9.16
N ALA A 130 -17.87 37.16 7.92
CA ALA A 130 -18.12 37.97 6.73
C ALA A 130 -19.61 38.33 6.59
N ARG A 131 -20.51 37.38 6.84
CA ARG A 131 -21.96 37.60 6.84
C ARG A 131 -22.39 38.57 7.93
N ASP A 132 -21.88 38.37 9.15
CA ASP A 132 -22.19 39.25 10.29
C ASP A 132 -21.73 40.69 10.04
N ASN A 133 -20.60 40.85 9.34
CA ASN A 133 -20.05 42.16 8.96
C ASN A 133 -20.62 42.73 7.65
N GLY A 134 -21.49 41.99 6.94
CA GLY A 134 -22.05 42.40 5.65
C GLY A 134 -21.02 42.48 4.51
N ASP A 135 -19.89 41.80 4.60
CA ASP A 135 -18.86 41.76 3.55
C ASP A 135 -19.22 40.72 2.48
N ALA A 136 -20.05 41.14 1.53
CA ALA A 136 -20.53 40.31 0.43
C ALA A 136 -19.40 39.73 -0.46
N ILE A 137 -18.25 40.41 -0.55
CA ILE A 137 -17.11 39.93 -1.35
C ILE A 137 -16.41 38.80 -0.62
N ALA A 138 -16.13 38.97 0.67
CA ALA A 138 -15.55 37.90 1.49
C ALA A 138 -16.48 36.68 1.55
N GLU A 139 -17.79 36.91 1.73
CA GLU A 139 -18.81 35.87 1.72
C GLU A 139 -18.75 35.03 0.43
N ALA A 140 -18.80 35.68 -0.74
CA ALA A 140 -18.75 34.96 -2.02
C ALA A 140 -17.46 34.15 -2.20
N ILE A 141 -16.32 34.69 -1.78
CA ILE A 141 -15.02 34.01 -1.86
C ILE A 141 -14.99 32.79 -0.94
N TYR A 142 -15.41 32.94 0.32
CA TYR A 142 -15.38 31.83 1.28
C TYR A 142 -16.38 30.73 0.91
N GLU A 143 -17.57 31.08 0.41
CA GLU A 143 -18.50 30.09 -0.14
C GLU A 143 -17.92 29.31 -1.31
N ASP A 144 -17.22 29.99 -2.24
CA ASP A 144 -16.59 29.33 -3.37
C ASP A 144 -15.48 28.38 -2.93
N VAL A 145 -14.63 28.81 -1.98
CA VAL A 145 -13.61 27.94 -1.39
C VAL A 145 -14.23 26.69 -0.77
N LEU A 146 -15.32 26.82 0.00
CA LEU A 146 -16.02 25.68 0.59
C LEU A 146 -16.60 24.73 -0.48
N LYS A 147 -17.18 25.27 -1.56
CA LYS A 147 -17.69 24.47 -2.69
C LYS A 147 -16.56 23.71 -3.38
N GLN A 148 -15.43 24.35 -3.62
CA GLN A 148 -14.28 23.68 -4.24
C GLN A 148 -13.69 22.58 -3.35
N LEU A 149 -13.58 22.81 -2.03
CA LEU A 149 -13.17 21.77 -1.08
C LEU A 149 -14.13 20.57 -1.08
N ALA A 150 -15.44 20.82 -1.17
CA ALA A 150 -16.45 19.76 -1.26
C ALA A 150 -16.34 18.94 -2.55
N LEU A 151 -15.88 19.55 -3.66
CA LEU A 151 -15.62 18.86 -4.93
C LEU A 151 -14.31 18.05 -4.90
N ILE A 152 -13.27 18.56 -4.22
CA ILE A 152 -11.96 17.89 -4.14
C ILE A 152 -12.02 16.66 -3.22
N ARG A 153 -12.68 16.77 -2.06
CA ARG A 153 -12.73 15.70 -1.05
C ARG A 153 -13.03 14.30 -1.60
N PRO A 154 -14.10 14.07 -2.39
CA PRO A 154 -14.40 12.73 -2.91
C PRO A 154 -13.37 12.24 -3.94
N ASN A 155 -12.59 13.12 -4.55
CA ASN A 155 -11.60 12.75 -5.57
C ASN A 155 -10.32 12.17 -4.97
N ILE A 156 -10.01 12.45 -3.70
CA ILE A 156 -8.80 11.98 -3.01
C ILE A 156 -8.71 10.44 -3.00
N ILE A 157 -9.82 9.76 -2.72
CA ILE A 157 -9.88 8.30 -2.57
C ILE A 157 -10.24 7.57 -3.88
N ARG A 158 -10.38 8.29 -5.00
CA ARG A 158 -10.69 7.64 -6.28
C ARG A 158 -9.50 6.83 -6.74
N ARG A 159 -9.78 5.65 -7.32
CA ARG A 159 -8.76 4.73 -7.82
C ARG A 159 -7.82 5.40 -8.83
N GLU A 160 -8.35 6.18 -9.76
CA GLU A 160 -7.57 6.94 -10.76
C GLU A 160 -6.61 7.98 -10.16
N ASN A 161 -6.86 8.40 -8.91
CA ASN A 161 -6.06 9.38 -8.18
C ASN A 161 -5.22 8.76 -7.05
N SER A 162 -5.30 7.44 -6.86
CA SER A 162 -4.57 6.71 -5.82
C SER A 162 -3.14 6.42 -6.29
N ASN A 163 -2.40 7.48 -6.58
CA ASN A 163 -0.99 7.46 -6.97
C ASN A 163 -0.33 8.79 -6.55
N ALA A 164 0.98 8.75 -6.30
CA ALA A 164 1.71 9.90 -5.77
C ALA A 164 1.60 11.19 -6.61
N PRO A 165 1.71 11.15 -7.97
CA PRO A 165 1.54 12.35 -8.79
C PRO A 165 0.17 13.02 -8.61
N LYS A 166 -0.91 12.25 -8.59
CA LYS A 166 -2.27 12.77 -8.44
C LYS A 166 -2.54 13.31 -7.04
N LEU A 167 -2.07 12.64 -5.99
CA LEU A 167 -2.18 13.16 -4.63
C LEU A 167 -1.38 14.45 -4.43
N SER A 168 -0.23 14.59 -5.10
CA SER A 168 0.55 15.83 -5.11
C SER A 168 -0.20 16.99 -5.80
N GLU A 169 -0.85 16.71 -6.94
CA GLU A 169 -1.71 17.69 -7.63
C GLU A 169 -2.85 18.18 -6.73
N ILE A 170 -3.55 17.25 -6.07
CA ILE A 170 -4.65 17.57 -5.14
C ILE A 170 -4.14 18.39 -3.94
N ARG A 171 -2.97 18.04 -3.39
CA ARG A 171 -2.31 18.83 -2.33
C ARG A 171 -2.06 20.27 -2.77
N GLY A 172 -1.60 20.47 -4.00
CA GLY A 172 -1.39 21.80 -4.58
C GLY A 172 -2.70 22.61 -4.70
N GLN A 173 -3.79 21.96 -5.10
CA GLN A 173 -5.11 22.60 -5.15
C GLN A 173 -5.59 23.07 -3.77
N ILE A 174 -5.48 22.21 -2.75
CA ILE A 174 -5.83 22.55 -1.36
C ILE A 174 -4.98 23.72 -0.86
N ALA A 175 -3.67 23.71 -1.13
CA ALA A 175 -2.77 24.81 -0.75
C ALA A 175 -3.13 26.14 -1.42
N CYS A 176 -3.56 26.10 -2.70
CA CYS A 176 -4.03 27.28 -3.41
C CYS A 176 -5.29 27.87 -2.75
N LEU A 177 -6.28 27.02 -2.46
CA LEU A 177 -7.52 27.42 -1.78
C LEU A 177 -7.26 28.03 -0.40
N LYS A 178 -6.36 27.42 0.37
CA LYS A 178 -5.90 27.97 1.65
C LYS A 178 -5.33 29.39 1.46
N SER A 179 -4.44 29.57 0.50
CA SER A 179 -3.82 30.87 0.22
C SER A 179 -4.83 31.95 -0.22
N ILE A 180 -5.90 31.56 -0.92
CA ILE A 180 -6.99 32.47 -1.29
C ILE A 180 -7.73 32.96 -0.03
N ALA A 181 -8.11 32.02 0.86
CA ALA A 181 -8.82 32.36 2.09
C ALA A 181 -7.99 33.26 3.02
N GLU A 182 -6.72 32.91 3.25
CA GLU A 182 -5.79 33.68 4.09
C GLU A 182 -5.54 35.08 3.55
N ARG A 183 -5.38 35.23 2.22
CA ARG A 183 -5.21 36.55 1.59
C ARG A 183 -6.45 37.42 1.70
N ARG A 184 -7.65 36.83 1.75
CA ARG A 184 -8.88 37.60 1.96
C ARG A 184 -8.99 38.06 3.40
N GLU A 185 -8.71 37.18 4.35
CA GLU A 185 -8.71 37.48 5.78
C GLU A 185 -7.74 38.61 6.11
N ALA A 186 -6.50 38.54 5.60
CA ALA A 186 -5.49 39.58 5.82
C ALA A 186 -5.84 40.95 5.21
N LYS A 187 -6.79 41.03 4.27
CA LYS A 187 -7.31 42.28 3.72
C LYS A 187 -8.52 42.83 4.47
N ALA A 188 -9.14 42.00 5.31
CA ALA A 188 -10.31 42.36 6.10
C ALA A 188 -9.95 42.76 7.55
N ALA A 189 -8.76 42.38 8.04
CA ALA A 189 -8.15 42.83 9.29
C ALA A 189 -7.49 44.21 9.16
#